data_AF-A0A381VXW1-F1
#
_entry.id   AF-A0A381VXW1-F1
#
_cell.length_a   1.000
_cell.length_b   1.000
_cell.length_c   1.000
_cell.angle_alpha   90.00
_cell.angle_beta   90.00
_cell.angle_gamma   90.00
#
_symmetry.space_group_name_H-M   'P 1'
#
loop_
_entity.id
_entity.type
_entity.pdbx_description
1 polymer ?
#
loop_
_entity_poly.entity_id
_entity_poly.type
_entity_poly.pdbx_seq_one_letter_code
_entity_poly.pdbx_strand_id
1 'polypeptide(L)'
;MNKFLFYVILLLFLQFVGCNSDRTSLDNTHLGGCILIDPVADLPSDIYQMTSITETNEYEPFNKKLTVCGIILISRDEISNDFMQKVAETIKEMFSPNGEHIDRELQEDLIRNMYKYKTVIPLFKGEDFTFTSSEEKL
;
A
#
# COMPACT_ATOMS: atom_id res chain seq x y z
N MET A 1 25.14 -44.45 23.29
CA MET A 1 24.32 -43.24 23.52
C MET A 1 23.01 -43.67 24.15
N ASN A 2 22.67 -43.17 25.34
CA ASN A 2 21.49 -43.62 26.08
C ASN A 2 20.21 -43.27 25.29
N LYS A 3 19.29 -44.23 25.08
CA LYS A 3 18.04 -43.99 24.32
C LYS A 3 17.28 -42.78 24.85
N PHE A 4 17.31 -42.58 26.17
CA PHE A 4 16.76 -41.40 26.84
C PHE A 4 17.38 -40.08 26.36
N LEU A 5 18.72 -40.03 26.23
CA LEU A 5 19.44 -38.85 25.75
C LEU A 5 19.11 -38.54 24.28
N PHE A 6 18.91 -39.59 23.47
CA PHE A 6 18.50 -39.43 22.07
C PHE A 6 17.07 -38.88 21.93
N TYR A 7 16.12 -39.34 22.75
CA TYR A 7 14.75 -38.81 22.75
C TYR A 7 14.67 -37.35 23.23
N VAL A 8 15.47 -36.98 24.24
CA VAL A 8 15.53 -35.59 24.72
C VAL A 8 16.08 -34.65 23.65
N ILE A 9 17.12 -35.07 22.92
CA ILE A 9 17.68 -34.29 21.80
C ILE A 9 16.65 -34.15 20.66
N LEU A 10 15.95 -35.23 20.30
CA LEU A 10 14.94 -35.22 19.24
C LEU A 10 13.75 -34.29 19.58
N LEU A 11 13.30 -34.28 20.84
CA LEU A 11 12.24 -33.38 21.31
C LEU A 11 12.68 -31.91 21.33
N LEU A 12 13.95 -31.62 21.62
CA LEU A 12 14.51 -30.27 21.54
C LEU A 12 14.59 -29.75 20.10
N PHE A 13 14.89 -30.61 19.11
CA PHE A 13 14.93 -30.20 17.70
C PHE A 13 13.53 -29.92 17.12
N LEU A 14 12.49 -30.61 17.61
CA LEU A 14 11.09 -30.40 17.19
C LEU A 14 10.49 -29.05 17.64
N GLN A 15 11.15 -28.34 18.57
CA GLN A 15 10.70 -27.03 19.06
C GLN A 15 11.19 -25.86 18.17
N PHE A 16 12.12 -26.10 17.24
CA PHE A 16 12.70 -25.07 16.38
C PHE A 16 12.04 -24.93 15.00
N VAL A 17 11.01 -25.72 14.69
CA VAL A 17 10.11 -25.43 13.57
C VAL A 17 9.05 -24.42 14.03
N GLY A 18 9.53 -23.30 14.56
CA GLY A 18 8.72 -22.10 14.72
C GLY A 18 8.44 -21.57 13.33
N CYS A 19 7.18 -21.32 13.02
CA CYS A 19 6.80 -20.53 11.86
C CYS A 19 7.41 -19.14 12.09
N ASN A 20 8.58 -18.87 11.51
CA ASN A 20 9.07 -17.50 11.40
C ASN A 20 8.08 -16.80 10.46
N SER A 21 7.02 -16.21 11.02
CA SER A 21 6.38 -15.11 10.33
C SER A 21 7.44 -14.02 10.30
N ASP A 22 8.15 -13.89 9.19
CA ASP A 22 8.92 -12.68 8.90
C ASP A 22 7.90 -11.54 8.91
N ARG A 23 7.67 -10.95 10.09
CA ARG A 23 6.90 -9.73 10.24
C ARG A 23 7.68 -8.71 9.44
N THR A 24 7.07 -8.21 8.37
CA THR A 24 7.70 -7.21 7.53
C THR A 24 8.03 -6.00 8.42
N SER A 25 9.14 -5.30 8.14
CA SER A 25 9.55 -4.13 8.93
C SER A 25 8.45 -3.06 9.06
N LEU A 26 7.49 -3.06 8.14
CA LEU A 26 6.33 -2.19 8.11
C LEU A 26 5.31 -2.50 9.23
N ASP A 27 5.16 -3.74 9.70
CA ASP A 27 4.11 -4.13 10.67
C ASP A 27 4.23 -3.38 12.02
N ASN A 28 5.44 -2.92 12.37
CA ASN A 28 5.70 -2.19 13.61
C ASN A 28 5.54 -0.66 13.47
N THR A 29 5.51 -0.16 12.23
CA THR A 29 5.50 1.28 11.93
C THR A 29 4.24 1.71 11.20
N HIS A 30 3.53 0.78 10.57
CA HIS A 30 2.34 1.02 9.76
C HIS A 30 1.17 0.17 10.25
N LEU A 31 0.02 0.81 10.43
CA LEU A 31 -1.26 0.13 10.59
C LEU A 31 -1.61 -0.60 9.28
N GLY A 32 -1.76 -1.93 9.37
CA GLY A 32 -2.06 -2.79 8.23
C GLY A 32 -1.00 -2.75 7.11
N GLY A 33 0.24 -2.37 7.43
CA GLY A 33 1.31 -2.20 6.44
C GLY A 33 1.14 -1.00 5.49
N CYS A 34 0.08 -0.19 5.65
CA CYS A 34 -0.32 0.82 4.66
C CYS A 34 -0.40 2.25 5.18
N ILE A 35 -0.60 2.47 6.48
CA ILE A 35 -0.75 3.81 7.06
C ILE A 35 0.27 3.95 8.18
N LEU A 36 1.14 4.96 8.13
CA LEU A 36 2.11 5.21 9.20
C LEU A 36 1.37 5.45 10.54
N ILE A 37 1.84 4.87 11.64
CA ILE A 37 1.19 5.02 12.96
C ILE A 37 1.41 6.43 13.52
N ASP A 38 2.63 6.94 13.41
CA ASP A 38 3.01 8.28 13.85
C ASP A 38 3.27 9.16 12.62
N PRO A 39 2.66 10.36 12.49
CA PRO A 39 2.84 11.21 11.33
C PRO A 39 4.23 11.86 11.32
N VAL A 40 5.04 11.62 10.27
CA VAL A 40 6.42 12.14 10.20
C VAL A 40 6.78 12.75 8.84
N ALA A 41 5.90 12.72 7.83
CA ALA A 41 6.31 13.13 6.48
C ALA A 41 6.41 14.65 6.27
N ASP A 42 7.49 15.07 5.62
CA ASP A 42 7.64 16.42 5.05
C ASP A 42 6.62 16.62 3.92
N LEU A 43 5.99 17.80 3.90
CA LEU A 43 5.03 18.15 2.86
C LEU A 43 5.76 18.67 1.62
N PRO A 44 5.33 18.28 0.41
CA PRO A 44 5.85 18.88 -0.81
C PRO A 44 5.38 20.33 -0.97
N SER A 45 6.06 21.08 -1.84
CA SER A 45 5.67 22.44 -2.21
C SER A 45 4.31 22.50 -2.90
N ASP A 46 4.02 21.52 -3.76
CA ASP A 46 2.71 21.30 -4.36
C ASP A 46 2.07 20.04 -3.79
N ILE A 47 1.01 20.22 -2.99
CA ILE A 47 0.29 19.10 -2.36
C ILE A 47 -0.62 18.37 -3.36
N TYR A 48 -0.97 18.99 -4.48
CA TYR A 48 -1.81 18.40 -5.54
C TYR A 48 -0.99 17.67 -6.62
N GLN A 49 0.32 17.51 -6.40
CA GLN A 49 1.19 16.88 -7.37
C GLN A 49 0.84 15.40 -7.62
N MET A 50 1.23 14.95 -8.80
CA MET A 50 1.27 13.54 -9.20
C MET A 50 2.67 13.24 -9.71
N THR A 51 3.34 12.24 -9.13
CA THR A 51 4.68 11.85 -9.55
C THR A 51 4.63 10.89 -10.74
N SER A 52 5.77 10.66 -11.38
CA SER A 52 5.92 9.52 -12.29
C SER A 52 5.90 8.19 -11.52
N ILE A 53 5.63 7.09 -12.23
CA ILE A 53 5.84 5.74 -11.71
C ILE A 53 7.34 5.51 -11.52
N THR A 54 7.72 4.94 -10.39
CA THR A 54 9.11 4.60 -10.03
C THR A 54 9.17 3.20 -9.47
N GLU A 55 10.32 2.54 -9.63
CA GLU A 55 10.58 1.26 -8.95
C GLU A 55 10.78 1.48 -7.44
N THR A 56 10.38 0.49 -6.64
CA THR A 56 10.58 0.52 -5.19
C THR A 56 10.72 -0.87 -4.60
N ASN A 57 11.42 -0.96 -3.47
CA ASN A 57 11.45 -2.15 -2.60
C ASN A 57 10.94 -1.82 -1.18
N GLU A 58 10.35 -0.64 -1.00
CA GLU A 58 9.84 -0.17 0.31
C GLU A 58 8.62 -0.97 0.76
N TYR A 59 7.84 -1.50 -0.18
CA TYR A 59 6.55 -2.16 0.05
C TYR A 59 6.53 -3.58 -0.57
N GLU A 60 7.57 -4.39 -0.37
CA GLU A 60 7.55 -5.77 -0.91
C GLU A 60 6.25 -6.52 -0.54
N PRO A 61 5.63 -7.28 -1.46
CA PRO A 61 6.13 -7.66 -2.80
C PRO A 61 5.79 -6.68 -3.94
N PHE A 62 5.31 -5.47 -3.64
CA PHE A 62 5.02 -4.43 -4.63
C PHE A 62 6.31 -3.73 -5.06
N ASN A 63 6.52 -3.61 -6.37
CA ASN A 63 7.77 -3.15 -6.96
C ASN A 63 7.66 -1.83 -7.74
N LYS A 64 6.45 -1.28 -7.87
CA LYS A 64 6.19 0.02 -8.48
C LYS A 64 5.45 0.93 -7.51
N LYS A 65 5.78 2.22 -7.52
CA LYS A 65 5.03 3.25 -6.80
C LYS A 65 4.84 4.54 -7.59
N LEU A 66 3.74 5.23 -7.31
CA LEU A 66 3.40 6.57 -7.77
C LEU A 66 2.70 7.28 -6.62
N THR A 67 3.01 8.56 -6.40
CA THR A 67 2.32 9.37 -5.40
C THR A 67 1.40 10.38 -6.07
N VAL A 68 0.16 10.49 -5.60
CA VAL A 68 -0.82 11.50 -6.05
C VAL A 68 -1.58 12.04 -4.85
N CYS A 69 -1.62 13.36 -4.68
CA CYS A 69 -2.38 14.02 -3.60
C CYS A 69 -2.13 13.41 -2.21
N GLY A 70 -0.88 13.02 -1.90
CA GLY A 70 -0.52 12.41 -0.61
C GLY A 70 -0.78 10.91 -0.47
N ILE A 71 -1.41 10.29 -1.48
CA ILE A 71 -1.63 8.84 -1.56
C ILE A 71 -0.52 8.20 -2.38
N ILE A 72 0.11 7.16 -1.85
CA ILE A 72 1.08 6.32 -2.53
C ILE A 72 0.35 5.11 -3.10
N LEU A 73 0.20 5.06 -4.42
CA LEU A 73 -0.26 3.88 -5.14
C LEU A 73 0.91 2.93 -5.31
N ILE A 74 0.76 1.67 -4.91
CA ILE A 74 1.77 0.63 -5.14
C ILE A 74 1.21 -0.50 -6.00
N SER A 75 2.03 -1.07 -6.88
CA SER A 75 1.61 -2.19 -7.73
C SER A 75 2.77 -3.13 -8.05
N ARG A 76 2.43 -4.27 -8.64
CA ARG A 76 3.37 -5.25 -9.21
C ARG A 76 3.44 -5.10 -10.73
N ASP A 77 4.42 -5.74 -11.36
CA ASP A 77 4.60 -5.71 -12.82
C ASP A 77 3.39 -6.21 -13.63
N GLU A 78 2.57 -7.07 -13.02
CA GLU A 78 1.33 -7.57 -13.63
C GLU A 78 0.27 -6.49 -13.88
N ILE A 79 0.34 -5.36 -13.16
CA ILE A 79 -0.53 -4.20 -13.36
C ILE A 79 0.10 -3.29 -14.41
N SER A 80 -0.65 -2.86 -15.43
CA SER A 80 -0.09 -1.97 -16.45
C SER A 80 0.20 -0.57 -15.90
N ASN A 81 1.23 0.08 -16.43
CA ASN A 81 1.55 1.46 -16.07
C ASN A 81 0.43 2.43 -16.46
N ASP A 82 -0.22 2.21 -17.61
CA ASP A 82 -1.36 2.98 -18.08
C ASP A 82 -2.55 2.91 -17.11
N PHE A 83 -2.86 1.72 -16.58
CA PHE A 83 -3.91 1.58 -15.57
C PHE A 83 -3.57 2.34 -14.29
N MET A 84 -2.35 2.17 -13.79
CA MET A 84 -1.88 2.86 -12.59
C MET A 84 -1.91 4.39 -12.75
N GLN A 85 -1.55 4.90 -13.93
CA GLN A 85 -1.65 6.33 -14.27
C GLN A 85 -3.10 6.80 -14.29
N LYS A 86 -4.02 6.07 -14.93
CA LYS A 86 -5.45 6.43 -14.98
C LYS A 86 -6.09 6.48 -13.60
N VAL A 87 -5.75 5.55 -12.71
CA VAL A 87 -6.21 5.58 -11.32
C VAL A 87 -5.70 6.85 -10.62
N ALA A 88 -4.43 7.18 -10.81
CA ALA A 88 -3.84 8.39 -10.24
C ALA A 88 -4.49 9.68 -10.77
N GLU A 89 -4.69 9.77 -12.08
CA GLU A 89 -5.37 10.89 -12.74
C GLU A 89 -6.80 11.05 -12.20
N THR A 90 -7.53 9.94 -12.04
CA THR A 90 -8.88 9.95 -11.45
C THR A 90 -8.86 10.53 -10.03
N ILE A 91 -7.93 10.08 -9.18
CA ILE A 91 -7.75 10.62 -7.81
C ILE A 91 -7.43 12.12 -7.87
N LYS A 92 -6.55 12.54 -8.78
CA LYS A 92 -6.17 13.94 -8.93
C LYS A 92 -7.35 14.82 -9.32
N GLU A 93 -8.20 14.36 -10.23
CA GLU A 93 -9.42 15.07 -10.63
C GLU A 93 -10.44 15.13 -9.49
N MET A 94 -10.58 14.05 -8.71
CA MET A 94 -11.44 14.04 -7.51
C MET A 94 -11.00 15.10 -6.47
N PHE A 95 -9.70 15.33 -6.34
CA PHE A 95 -9.11 16.35 -5.47
C PHE A 95 -8.76 17.65 -6.21
N SER A 96 -9.45 17.96 -7.31
CA SER A 96 -9.16 19.18 -8.07
C SER A 96 -9.29 20.41 -7.17
N PRO A 97 -8.30 21.33 -7.17
CA PRO A 97 -8.38 22.56 -6.37
C PRO A 97 -9.47 23.52 -6.88
N ASN A 98 -10.00 23.25 -8.08
CA ASN A 98 -11.03 24.07 -8.74
C ASN A 98 -12.40 23.37 -8.78
N GLY A 99 -12.61 22.30 -8.00
CA GLY A 99 -13.88 21.60 -7.97
C GLY A 99 -15.02 22.49 -7.46
N GLU A 100 -16.15 22.49 -8.16
CA GLU A 100 -17.35 23.17 -7.70
C GLU A 100 -17.83 22.54 -6.39
N HIS A 101 -18.25 23.37 -5.42
CA HIS A 101 -18.76 22.95 -4.11
C HIS A 101 -17.76 22.22 -3.20
N ILE A 102 -16.46 22.25 -3.49
CA ILE A 102 -15.41 21.74 -2.61
C ILE A 102 -15.07 22.77 -1.53
N ASP A 103 -15.04 22.33 -0.27
CA ASP A 103 -14.38 23.09 0.80
C ASP A 103 -12.86 22.93 0.65
N ARG A 104 -12.22 23.97 0.12
CA ARG A 104 -10.80 23.96 -0.22
C ARG A 104 -9.90 23.80 1.01
N GLU A 105 -10.24 24.44 2.13
CA GLU A 105 -9.42 24.36 3.35
C GLU A 105 -9.46 22.94 3.92
N LEU A 106 -10.66 22.36 4.00
CA LEU A 106 -10.83 20.98 4.44
C LEU A 106 -10.13 19.98 3.52
N GLN A 107 -10.19 20.19 2.20
CA GLN A 107 -9.50 19.35 1.23
C GLN A 107 -7.97 19.44 1.38
N GLU A 108 -7.42 20.64 1.52
CA GLU A 108 -5.98 20.84 1.72
C GLU A 108 -5.52 20.15 3.02
N ASP A 109 -6.28 20.26 4.10
CA ASP A 109 -5.98 19.59 5.36
C ASP A 109 -6.03 18.06 5.24
N LEU A 110 -7.00 17.52 4.53
CA LEU A 110 -7.09 16.08 4.23
C LEU A 110 -5.86 15.61 3.44
N ILE A 111 -5.49 16.31 2.37
CA ILE A 111 -4.32 15.96 1.55
C ILE A 111 -3.03 16.02 2.37
N ARG A 112 -2.84 17.07 3.18
CA ARG A 112 -1.69 17.20 4.08
C ARG A 112 -1.62 16.05 5.08
N ASN A 113 -2.76 15.60 5.60
CA ASN A 113 -2.81 14.42 6.47
C ASN A 113 -2.42 13.15 5.70
N MET A 114 -2.91 12.95 4.48
CA MET A 114 -2.54 11.78 3.67
C MET A 114 -1.03 11.70 3.44
N TYR A 115 -0.35 12.83 3.18
CA TYR A 115 1.11 12.91 3.14
C TYR A 115 1.75 12.54 4.47
N LYS A 116 1.36 13.20 5.57
CA LYS A 116 1.94 13.01 6.91
C LYS A 116 1.91 11.54 7.35
N TYR A 117 0.82 10.86 7.04
CA TYR A 117 0.58 9.47 7.37
C TYR A 117 1.08 8.48 6.31
N LYS A 118 1.73 8.95 5.24
CA LYS A 118 2.18 8.13 4.10
C LYS A 118 1.10 7.14 3.65
N THR A 119 -0.07 7.66 3.30
CA THR A 119 -1.22 6.82 2.97
C THR A 119 -0.91 5.94 1.77
N VAL A 120 -0.94 4.61 1.93
CA VAL A 120 -0.64 3.66 0.84
C VAL A 120 -1.89 2.89 0.42
N ILE A 121 -2.07 2.73 -0.90
CA ILE A 121 -3.14 1.92 -1.49
C ILE A 121 -2.52 0.91 -2.48
N PRO A 122 -2.59 -0.40 -2.19
CA PRO A 122 -2.13 -1.42 -3.11
C PRO A 122 -3.11 -1.66 -4.25
N LEU A 123 -2.59 -1.68 -5.47
CA LEU A 123 -3.28 -2.12 -6.68
C LEU A 123 -2.87 -3.55 -6.99
N PHE A 124 -3.83 -4.46 -6.97
CA PHE A 124 -3.64 -5.88 -7.26
C PHE A 124 -4.56 -6.32 -8.38
N LYS A 125 -4.13 -7.34 -9.14
CA LYS A 125 -4.97 -7.92 -10.17
C LYS A 125 -6.01 -8.80 -9.47
N GLY A 126 -7.27 -8.40 -9.56
CA GLY A 126 -8.38 -9.22 -9.07
C GLY A 126 -8.50 -10.54 -9.83
N GLU A 127 -9.26 -11.48 -9.28
CA GLU A 127 -9.68 -12.67 -10.02
C GLU A 127 -10.57 -12.26 -11.20
N ASP A 128 -10.57 -13.08 -12.25
CA ASP A 128 -11.37 -12.85 -13.46
C ASP A 128 -12.84 -13.15 -13.14
N PHE A 129 -13.53 -12.18 -12.53
CA PHE A 129 -14.97 -12.22 -12.36
C PHE A 129 -15.57 -11.87 -13.71
N THR A 130 -15.89 -12.88 -14.53
CA THR A 130 -16.70 -12.65 -15.73
C THR A 130 -18.06 -12.13 -15.28
N PHE A 131 -18.25 -10.81 -15.34
CA PHE A 131 -19.54 -10.20 -15.11
C PHE A 131 -20.45 -10.62 -16.26
N THR A 132 -21.59 -11.23 -15.94
CA THR A 132 -22.63 -11.47 -16.93
C THR A 132 -23.18 -10.13 -17.38
N SER A 133 -23.63 -10.03 -18.63
CA SER A 133 -24.22 -8.79 -19.18
C SER A 133 -25.47 -8.29 -18.44
N SER A 134 -26.06 -9.13 -17.58
CA SER A 134 -27.09 -8.73 -16.60
C SER A 134 -26.55 -8.01 -15.37
N GLU A 135 -25.29 -8.24 -14.99
CA GLU A 135 -24.62 -7.60 -13.84
C GLU A 135 -23.95 -6.27 -14.24
N GLU A 136 -23.68 -6.04 -15.53
CA GLU A 136 -23.09 -4.81 -16.06
C GLU A 136 -24.06 -3.62 -16.17
N LYS A 137 -25.37 -3.84 -15.97
CA LYS A 137 -26.37 -2.75 -15.97
C LYS A 137 -26.54 -2.20 -14.56
N LEU A 138 -25.64 -1.30 -14.17
CA LEU A 138 -25.83 -0.32 -13.09
C LEU A 138 -26.57 0.91 -13.62
#